data_AF-A0A811Y9L5-F1
#
_entry.id   AF-A0A811Y9L5-F1
#
_cell.length_a   1.000
_cell.length_b   1.000
_cell.length_c   1.000
_cell.angle_alpha   90.00
_cell.angle_beta   90.00
_cell.angle_gamma   90.00
#
_symmetry.space_group_name_H-M   'P 1'
#
loop_
_entity.id
_entity.type
_entity.pdbx_description
1 polymer ?
#
loop_
_entity_poly.entity_id
_entity_poly.type
_entity_poly.pdbx_seq_one_letter_code
_entity_poly.pdbx_strand_id
1 'polypeptide(L)'
;MLARLQETRKMAGDWRRGRKHSQGHKGEQQRGTQPRLAFGGGQTPFYIQIQKYEFNEGHHSFRCHYQPLSLNRLQYLIDLLVNGRCMTIQPLKRDYVNIGVRLASELAIVAIEKNGSVVTMAFYDPRSLEILYRPVLFFLHRQPIPKQMLPSEALIPYYTDAKSWLPGGSCQISQSKS
;
A
#
# COMPACT_ATOMS: atom_id res chain seq x y z
N MET A 1 -2.14 -22.78 22.19
CA MET A 1 -0.73 -23.05 22.59
C MET A 1 0.19 -22.59 21.46
N LEU A 2 0.90 -21.47 21.62
CA LEU A 2 2.00 -21.13 20.71
C LEU A 2 3.29 -21.71 21.30
N ALA A 3 3.86 -22.70 20.63
CA ALA A 3 5.13 -23.30 21.04
C ALA A 3 6.24 -22.24 20.88
N ARG A 4 6.84 -21.83 21.99
CA ARG A 4 8.01 -20.95 22.00
C ARG A 4 9.18 -21.75 21.44
N LEU A 5 9.71 -21.34 20.28
CA LEU A 5 10.96 -21.87 19.76
C LEU A 5 12.05 -21.61 20.81
N GLN A 6 12.69 -22.69 21.27
CA GLN A 6 13.82 -22.57 22.20
C GLN A 6 15.03 -22.03 21.42
N GLU A 7 15.55 -20.89 21.85
CA GLU A 7 16.74 -20.29 21.26
C GLU A 7 17.96 -21.18 21.49
N THR A 8 18.68 -21.50 20.41
CA THR A 8 19.92 -22.27 20.50
C THR A 8 21.06 -21.37 20.94
N ARG A 9 21.34 -21.35 22.25
CA ARG A 9 22.46 -20.58 22.81
C ARG A 9 23.78 -21.27 22.50
N LYS A 10 24.62 -20.62 21.67
CA LYS A 10 25.95 -21.13 21.28
C LYS A 10 26.94 -21.20 22.44
N MET A 11 26.70 -20.51 23.55
CA MET A 11 27.64 -20.33 24.67
C MET A 11 27.25 -21.04 25.98
N ALA A 12 26.18 -21.81 26.00
CA ALA A 12 25.88 -22.65 27.15
C ALA A 12 26.88 -23.83 27.12
N GLY A 13 27.55 -24.14 28.24
CA GLY A 13 28.55 -25.21 28.41
C GLY A 13 28.04 -26.65 28.18
N ASP A 14 27.10 -26.82 27.26
CA ASP A 14 26.59 -28.07 26.71
C ASP A 14 27.73 -28.82 25.99
N TRP A 15 27.97 -30.05 26.44
CA TRP A 15 28.97 -30.99 25.89
C TRP A 15 28.90 -31.13 24.37
N ARG A 16 27.72 -30.91 23.77
CA ARG A 16 27.52 -31.03 22.32
C ARG A 16 27.92 -29.78 21.52
N ARG A 17 27.99 -28.58 22.11
CA ARG A 17 28.12 -27.30 21.38
C ARG A 17 29.18 -26.32 21.91
N GLY A 18 29.75 -26.56 23.08
CA GLY A 18 30.64 -25.61 23.76
C GLY A 18 32.03 -25.41 23.14
N ARG A 19 32.70 -26.47 22.65
CA ARG A 19 34.15 -26.39 22.35
C ARG A 19 34.54 -25.53 21.14
N LYS A 20 33.69 -25.44 20.13
CA LYS A 20 33.96 -24.70 18.87
C LYS A 20 32.84 -23.72 18.50
N HIS A 21 31.82 -23.59 19.36
CA HIS A 21 30.67 -22.72 19.16
C HIS A 21 30.05 -22.80 17.74
N SER A 22 30.06 -23.98 17.13
CA SER A 22 29.61 -24.24 15.74
C SER A 22 30.32 -23.41 14.64
N GLN A 23 31.53 -22.92 14.90
CA GLN A 23 32.31 -22.13 13.95
C GLN A 23 33.40 -22.94 13.20
N GLY A 24 33.55 -24.22 13.54
CA GLY A 24 34.53 -25.10 12.90
C GLY A 24 35.92 -25.06 13.56
N HIS A 25 36.94 -25.47 12.81
CA HIS A 25 38.35 -25.48 13.22
C HIS A 25 39.07 -24.19 12.77
N LYS A 26 40.41 -24.17 12.90
CA LYS A 26 41.27 -23.02 12.55
C LYS A 26 40.88 -22.42 11.19
N GLY A 27 40.85 -21.10 11.12
CA GLY A 27 40.55 -20.36 9.89
C GLY A 27 39.82 -19.05 10.18
N GLU A 28 39.50 -18.32 9.12
CA GLU A 28 38.79 -17.04 9.17
C GLU A 28 37.40 -17.17 9.83
N GLN A 29 36.72 -18.30 9.60
CA GLN A 29 35.40 -18.59 10.16
C GLN A 29 35.41 -18.69 11.70
N GLN A 30 36.44 -19.30 12.28
CA GLN A 30 36.63 -19.40 13.73
C GLN A 30 37.09 -18.06 14.35
N ARG A 31 37.84 -17.26 13.60
CA ARG A 31 38.35 -15.96 14.06
C ARG A 31 37.35 -14.81 13.87
N GLY A 32 36.19 -15.09 13.26
CA GLY A 32 35.18 -14.07 12.98
C GLY A 32 35.55 -13.10 11.85
N THR A 33 36.57 -13.43 11.05
CA THR A 33 37.07 -12.61 9.94
C THR A 33 36.51 -13.10 8.61
N GLN A 34 35.23 -13.49 8.59
CA GLN A 34 34.60 -14.04 7.38
C GLN A 34 34.48 -12.96 6.30
N PRO A 35 34.61 -13.34 5.02
CA PRO A 35 34.38 -12.41 3.93
C PRO A 35 32.91 -11.97 3.88
N ARG A 36 32.65 -10.87 3.15
CA ARG A 36 31.29 -10.31 2.99
C ARG A 36 30.30 -11.36 2.46
N LEU A 37 29.02 -11.19 2.79
CA LEU A 37 27.95 -12.04 2.27
C LEU A 37 27.98 -12.07 0.73
N ALA A 38 27.81 -13.26 0.15
CA ALA A 38 27.90 -13.53 -1.29
C ALA A 38 29.31 -13.29 -1.91
N PHE A 39 30.38 -13.40 -1.11
CA PHE A 39 31.75 -13.40 -1.63
C PHE A 39 32.08 -14.71 -2.37
N GLY A 40 32.48 -14.61 -3.64
CA GLY A 40 32.77 -15.75 -4.52
C GLY A 40 34.19 -16.32 -4.43
N GLY A 41 34.93 -16.08 -3.34
CA GLY A 41 36.27 -16.69 -3.14
C GLY A 41 37.34 -16.24 -4.15
N GLY A 42 37.18 -15.05 -4.76
CA GLY A 42 38.07 -14.54 -5.80
C GLY A 42 37.46 -14.57 -7.22
N GLN A 43 36.37 -15.30 -7.42
CA GLN A 43 35.56 -15.21 -8.65
C GLN A 43 34.59 -14.03 -8.59
N THR A 44 34.10 -13.57 -9.75
CA THR A 44 33.08 -12.51 -9.84
C THR A 44 31.79 -12.97 -9.15
N PRO A 45 31.30 -12.27 -8.12
CA PRO A 45 30.06 -12.63 -7.44
C PRO A 45 28.86 -12.68 -8.39
N PHE A 46 27.94 -13.62 -8.16
CA PHE A 46 26.74 -13.84 -8.98
C PHE A 46 25.95 -12.56 -9.28
N TYR A 47 25.74 -11.72 -8.27
CA TYR A 47 24.97 -10.47 -8.40
C TYR A 47 25.67 -9.39 -9.25
N ILE A 48 26.97 -9.56 -9.54
CA ILE A 48 27.75 -8.66 -10.42
C ILE A 48 27.76 -9.20 -11.85
N GLN A 49 27.66 -10.51 -12.03
CA GLN A 49 27.64 -11.15 -13.35
C GLN A 49 26.37 -10.80 -14.15
N ILE A 50 25.25 -10.59 -13.45
CA ILE A 50 23.99 -10.14 -14.07
C ILE A 50 24.16 -8.70 -14.52
N GLN A 51 23.90 -8.43 -15.80
CA GLN A 51 23.90 -7.06 -16.34
C GLN A 51 22.89 -6.20 -15.59
N LYS A 52 23.25 -4.94 -15.34
CA LYS A 52 22.33 -3.99 -14.72
C LYS A 52 21.24 -3.63 -15.73
N TYR A 53 19.99 -3.84 -15.35
CA TYR A 53 18.83 -3.35 -16.07
C TYR A 53 18.10 -2.32 -15.21
N GLU A 54 17.54 -1.31 -15.85
CA GLU A 54 16.82 -0.18 -15.24
C GLU A 54 15.42 -0.58 -14.69
N PHE A 55 15.25 -1.85 -14.30
CA PHE A 55 13.95 -2.42 -13.93
C PHE A 55 13.28 -1.68 -12.77
N ASN A 56 14.08 -1.19 -11.81
CA ASN A 56 13.58 -0.49 -10.62
C ASN A 56 13.78 1.03 -10.68
N GLU A 57 14.07 1.60 -11.85
CA GLU A 57 14.22 3.05 -11.95
C GLU A 57 12.90 3.76 -11.64
N GLY A 58 12.97 4.67 -10.67
CA GLY A 58 11.80 5.41 -10.17
C GLY A 58 10.74 4.58 -9.42
N HIS A 59 10.95 3.28 -9.19
CA HIS A 59 9.94 2.37 -8.65
C HIS A 59 9.46 2.72 -7.23
N HIS A 60 10.34 3.24 -6.38
CA HIS A 60 10.00 3.58 -4.99
C HIS A 60 9.76 5.07 -4.75
N SER A 61 10.27 5.95 -5.62
CA SER A 61 10.28 7.40 -5.38
C SER A 61 9.24 8.16 -6.18
N PHE A 62 8.89 7.70 -7.39
CA PHE A 62 8.06 8.47 -8.32
C PHE A 62 6.79 7.73 -8.79
N ARG A 63 6.74 6.39 -8.66
CA ARG A 63 5.55 5.62 -9.04
C ARG A 63 4.50 5.66 -7.94
N CYS A 64 3.34 6.23 -8.27
CA CYS A 64 2.17 6.18 -7.40
C CYS A 64 1.60 4.76 -7.34
N HIS A 65 1.78 4.07 -6.21
CA HIS A 65 1.13 2.80 -5.93
C HIS A 65 -0.13 3.01 -5.10
N TYR A 66 -1.25 2.44 -5.54
CA TYR A 66 -2.53 2.52 -4.83
C TYR A 66 -2.93 1.15 -4.28
N GLN A 67 -3.60 1.14 -3.13
CA GLN A 67 -4.11 -0.10 -2.57
C GLN A 67 -5.33 -0.57 -3.39
N PRO A 68 -5.31 -1.79 -3.94
CA PRO A 68 -6.43 -2.29 -4.73
C PRO A 68 -7.64 -2.61 -3.84
N LEU A 69 -8.83 -2.26 -4.32
CA LEU A 69 -10.11 -2.60 -3.70
C LEU A 69 -10.99 -3.32 -4.73
N SER A 70 -11.36 -4.57 -4.43
CA SER A 70 -12.26 -5.35 -5.29
C SER A 70 -13.72 -5.15 -4.90
N LEU A 71 -14.64 -5.27 -5.87
CA LEU A 71 -16.08 -5.13 -5.62
C LEU A 71 -16.60 -6.16 -4.60
N ASN A 72 -16.10 -7.40 -4.63
CA ASN A 72 -16.46 -8.43 -3.64
C ASN A 72 -16.02 -8.03 -2.22
N ARG A 73 -14.79 -7.48 -2.09
CA ARG A 73 -14.31 -6.98 -0.80
C ARG A 73 -15.13 -5.78 -0.33
N LEU A 74 -15.54 -4.91 -1.25
CA LEU A 74 -16.41 -3.77 -0.94
C LEU A 74 -17.79 -4.25 -0.45
N GLN A 75 -18.39 -5.23 -1.13
CA GLN A 75 -19.65 -5.84 -0.69
C GLN A 75 -19.53 -6.42 0.72
N TYR A 76 -18.49 -7.22 0.98
CA TYR A 76 -18.23 -7.79 2.30
C TYR A 76 -18.11 -6.72 3.39
N LEU A 77 -17.46 -5.59 3.10
CA LEU A 77 -17.35 -4.47 4.04
C LEU A 77 -18.71 -3.80 4.31
N ILE A 78 -19.55 -3.64 3.28
CA ILE A 78 -20.91 -3.11 3.46
C ILE A 78 -21.73 -4.08 4.32
N ASP A 79 -21.69 -5.36 4.01
CA ASP A 79 -22.42 -6.39 4.76
C ASP A 79 -22.02 -6.38 6.24
N LEU A 80 -20.73 -6.25 6.56
CA LEU A 80 -20.26 -6.13 7.94
C LEU A 80 -20.73 -4.84 8.63
N LEU A 81 -20.62 -3.69 7.94
CA LEU A 81 -20.92 -2.37 8.51
C LEU A 81 -22.42 -2.16 8.75
N VAL A 82 -23.26 -2.65 7.83
CA VAL A 82 -24.71 -2.51 7.88
C VAL A 82 -25.31 -3.53 8.84
N ASN A 83 -24.92 -4.81 8.76
CA ASN A 83 -25.51 -5.86 9.60
C ASN A 83 -24.95 -5.90 11.04
N GLY A 84 -23.78 -5.30 11.29
CA GLY A 84 -23.23 -5.14 12.65
C GLY A 84 -23.97 -4.10 13.50
N ARG A 85 -24.73 -3.21 12.88
CA ARG A 85 -25.72 -2.35 13.54
C ARG A 85 -27.02 -3.14 13.58
N CYS A 86 -27.27 -3.84 14.68
CA CYS A 86 -28.47 -4.64 14.95
C CYS A 86 -29.77 -3.87 14.66
N MET A 87 -30.22 -3.88 13.40
CA MET A 87 -31.50 -3.39 12.95
C MET A 87 -32.06 -4.46 12.00
N THR A 88 -33.03 -5.19 12.53
CA THR A 88 -33.87 -6.17 11.87
C THR A 88 -34.68 -5.50 10.76
N ILE A 89 -34.15 -5.43 9.54
CA ILE A 89 -34.89 -5.35 8.27
C ILE A 89 -33.87 -5.80 7.22
N GLN A 90 -34.17 -6.89 6.50
CA GLN A 90 -33.40 -7.24 5.30
C GLN A 90 -33.52 -6.05 4.32
N PRO A 91 -32.41 -5.45 3.84
CA PRO A 91 -32.52 -4.46 2.80
C PRO A 91 -32.89 -5.18 1.50
N LEU A 92 -34.19 -5.26 1.22
CA LEU A 92 -34.76 -5.58 -0.10
C LEU A 92 -34.42 -4.51 -1.16
N LYS A 93 -33.63 -3.49 -0.80
CA LYS A 93 -33.26 -2.37 -1.64
C LYS A 93 -31.74 -2.31 -1.73
N ARG A 94 -31.23 -2.38 -2.96
CA ARG A 94 -29.81 -2.21 -3.29
C ARG A 94 -29.30 -0.92 -2.62
N ASP A 95 -28.33 -1.07 -1.74
CA ASP A 95 -27.75 0.07 -1.03
C ASP A 95 -27.07 1.00 -2.03
N TYR A 96 -27.63 2.19 -2.17
CA TYR A 96 -27.03 3.28 -2.94
C TYR A 96 -25.85 3.82 -2.13
N VAL A 97 -24.63 3.67 -2.64
CA VAL A 97 -23.42 4.18 -2.00
C VAL A 97 -22.66 5.07 -2.98
N ASN A 98 -22.38 6.30 -2.55
CA ASN A 98 -21.47 7.19 -3.29
C ASN A 98 -20.03 6.78 -2.99
N ILE A 99 -19.31 6.33 -4.00
CA ILE A 99 -17.95 5.79 -3.85
C ILE A 99 -16.95 6.80 -4.44
N GLY A 100 -16.10 7.36 -3.57
CA GLY A 100 -14.96 8.19 -3.98
C GLY A 100 -13.69 7.36 -4.16
N VAL A 101 -13.14 7.31 -5.37
CA VAL A 101 -11.87 6.59 -5.65
C VAL A 101 -10.93 7.44 -6.48
N ARG A 102 -9.63 7.09 -6.44
CA ARG A 102 -8.62 7.77 -7.24
C ARG A 102 -8.53 7.22 -8.67
N LEU A 103 -8.67 5.90 -8.81
CA LEU A 103 -8.65 5.17 -10.08
C LEU A 103 -9.70 4.04 -10.03
N ALA A 104 -10.37 3.80 -11.15
CA ALA A 104 -11.34 2.72 -11.33
C ALA A 104 -11.27 2.19 -12.76
N SER A 105 -11.59 0.90 -12.93
CA SER A 105 -11.75 0.31 -14.27
C SER A 105 -13.16 0.59 -14.81
N GLU A 106 -13.29 0.70 -16.13
CA GLU A 106 -14.58 0.93 -16.79
C GLU A 106 -15.62 -0.14 -16.43
N LEU A 107 -15.18 -1.41 -16.38
CA LEU A 107 -16.04 -2.53 -15.97
C LEU A 107 -16.56 -2.38 -14.54
N ALA A 108 -15.73 -1.87 -13.63
CA ALA A 108 -16.13 -1.63 -12.24
C ALA A 108 -17.12 -0.47 -12.15
N ILE A 109 -16.89 0.62 -12.87
CA ILE A 109 -17.81 1.78 -12.94
C ILE A 109 -19.17 1.31 -13.44
N VAL A 110 -19.22 0.60 -14.57
CA VAL A 110 -20.47 0.09 -15.16
C VAL A 110 -21.19 -0.86 -14.21
N ALA A 111 -20.47 -1.72 -13.48
CA ALA A 111 -21.08 -2.62 -12.50
C ALA A 111 -21.71 -1.85 -11.32
N ILE A 112 -21.06 -0.79 -10.85
CA ILE A 112 -21.55 0.05 -9.75
C ILE A 112 -22.75 0.89 -10.20
N GLU A 113 -22.68 1.49 -11.39
CA GLU A 113 -23.75 2.32 -11.96
C GLU A 113 -25.00 1.50 -12.30
N LYS A 114 -24.85 0.24 -12.73
CA LYS A 114 -25.98 -0.69 -12.92
C LYS A 114 -26.75 -0.96 -11.62
N ASN A 115 -26.07 -0.88 -10.49
CA ASN A 115 -26.70 -1.01 -9.17
C ASN A 115 -27.36 0.31 -8.71
N GLY A 116 -27.17 1.39 -9.46
CA GLY A 116 -27.69 2.73 -9.17
C GLY A 116 -26.76 3.59 -8.32
N SER A 117 -25.55 3.11 -7.98
CA SER A 117 -24.57 3.85 -7.20
C SER A 117 -23.73 4.78 -8.07
N VAL A 118 -23.20 5.86 -7.49
CA VAL A 118 -22.39 6.86 -8.22
C VAL A 118 -20.92 6.75 -7.80
N VAL A 119 -20.02 6.67 -8.79
CA VAL A 119 -18.58 6.71 -8.58
C VAL A 119 -18.08 8.11 -8.84
N THR A 120 -17.29 8.67 -7.92
CA THR A 120 -16.62 9.96 -8.10
C THR A 120 -15.11 9.78 -8.06
N MET A 121 -14.46 10.29 -9.10
CA MET A 121 -13.01 10.23 -9.24
C MET A 121 -12.40 11.51 -8.69
N ALA A 122 -11.48 11.41 -7.73
CA ALA A 122 -10.83 12.59 -7.15
C ALA A 122 -9.32 12.39 -6.99
N PHE A 123 -8.59 13.42 -7.37
CA PHE A 123 -7.16 13.51 -7.05
C PHE A 123 -6.97 14.03 -5.63
N TYR A 124 -6.04 13.42 -4.91
CA TYR A 124 -5.61 13.88 -3.59
C TYR A 124 -4.09 13.98 -3.60
N ASP A 125 -3.54 15.05 -3.04
CA ASP A 125 -2.10 15.17 -2.81
C ASP A 125 -1.67 14.25 -1.66
N PRO A 126 -0.38 13.90 -1.56
CA PRO A 126 0.13 13.18 -0.40
C PRO A 126 -0.22 13.86 0.93
N ARG A 127 -0.12 15.20 0.99
CA ARG A 127 -0.45 15.98 2.19
C ARG A 127 -1.94 15.96 2.52
N SER A 128 -2.81 16.09 1.52
CA SER A 128 -4.26 16.06 1.77
C SER A 128 -4.75 14.64 2.10
N LEU A 129 -4.15 13.61 1.52
CA LEU A 129 -4.42 12.21 1.88
C LEU A 129 -4.01 11.89 3.32
N GLU A 130 -2.88 12.43 3.79
CA GLU A 130 -2.43 12.28 5.18
C GLU A 130 -3.44 12.91 6.16
N ILE A 131 -3.92 14.12 5.85
CA ILE A 131 -4.94 14.81 6.65
C ILE A 131 -6.24 14.00 6.68
N LEU A 132 -6.67 13.43 5.55
CA LEU A 132 -7.86 12.58 5.47
C LEU A 132 -7.72 11.29 6.26
N TYR A 133 -6.53 10.67 6.24
CA TYR A 133 -6.29 9.41 6.93
C TYR A 133 -6.15 9.60 8.45
N ARG A 134 -5.56 10.71 8.90
CA ARG A 134 -5.32 11.02 10.34
C ARG A 134 -5.73 12.45 10.69
N PRO A 135 -7.02 12.78 10.64
CA PRO A 135 -7.49 14.15 10.85
C PRO A 135 -7.23 14.65 12.28
N VAL A 136 -7.36 13.78 13.28
CA VAL A 136 -7.18 14.15 14.70
C VAL A 136 -5.78 14.70 14.96
N LEU A 137 -4.74 14.04 14.42
CA LEU A 137 -3.36 14.51 14.59
C LEU A 137 -3.17 15.88 13.92
N PHE A 138 -3.71 16.08 12.73
CA PHE A 138 -3.62 17.37 12.04
C PHE A 138 -4.28 18.51 12.82
N PHE A 139 -5.48 18.30 13.36
CA PHE A 139 -6.18 19.33 14.13
C PHE A 139 -5.50 19.63 15.47
N LEU A 140 -4.81 18.68 16.08
CA LEU A 140 -3.98 18.93 17.26
C LEU A 140 -2.81 19.88 16.95
N HIS A 141 -2.25 19.83 15.74
CA HIS A 141 -1.23 20.77 15.27
C HIS A 141 -1.77 22.19 14.99
N ARG A 142 -3.10 22.39 14.97
CA ARG A 142 -3.80 23.68 14.77
C ARG A 142 -3.35 24.48 13.54
N GLN A 143 -3.00 23.80 12.46
CA GLN A 143 -2.69 24.46 11.19
C GLN A 143 -3.99 24.72 10.40
N PRO A 144 -4.04 25.80 9.60
CA PRO A 144 -5.15 26.01 8.68
C PRO A 144 -5.20 24.86 7.66
N ILE A 145 -6.41 24.43 7.30
CA ILE A 145 -6.62 23.36 6.32
C ILE A 145 -6.03 23.81 4.98
N PRO A 146 -5.04 23.08 4.42
CA PRO A 146 -4.44 23.45 3.16
C PRO A 146 -5.41 23.24 2.00
N LYS A 147 -5.29 24.07 0.97
CA LYS A 147 -5.97 23.86 -0.32
C LYS A 147 -5.31 22.71 -1.07
N GLN A 148 -6.10 21.96 -1.82
CA GLN A 148 -5.59 20.89 -2.67
C GLN A 148 -4.76 21.46 -3.82
N MET A 149 -3.69 20.77 -4.19
CA MET A 149 -2.87 21.07 -5.35
C MET A 149 -3.49 20.43 -6.60
N LEU A 150 -3.05 20.94 -7.75
CA LEU A 150 -3.40 20.33 -9.02
C LEU A 150 -2.57 19.05 -9.25
N PRO A 151 -3.13 18.06 -9.95
CA PRO A 151 -2.38 16.88 -10.35
C PRO A 151 -1.20 17.27 -11.27
N SER A 152 -0.18 16.41 -11.28
CA SER A 152 0.93 16.47 -12.24
C SER A 152 0.42 16.47 -13.69
N GLU A 153 1.15 17.12 -14.60
CA GLU A 153 0.84 17.20 -16.03
C GLU A 153 0.48 15.85 -16.66
N ALA A 154 1.14 14.77 -16.26
CA ALA A 154 0.86 13.42 -16.77
C ALA A 154 -0.54 12.89 -16.36
N LEU A 155 -1.08 13.37 -15.24
CA LEU A 155 -2.38 12.95 -14.70
C LEU A 155 -3.51 13.90 -15.09
N ILE A 156 -3.20 15.14 -15.53
CA ILE A 156 -4.22 16.12 -15.94
C ILE A 156 -5.17 15.53 -17.00
N PRO A 157 -4.69 14.92 -18.12
CA PRO A 157 -5.58 14.36 -19.13
C PRO A 157 -6.58 13.36 -18.54
N TYR A 158 -6.13 12.48 -17.65
CA TYR A 158 -6.98 11.47 -17.02
C TYR A 158 -8.15 12.07 -16.22
N TYR A 159 -7.90 13.15 -15.48
CA TYR A 159 -8.93 13.81 -14.66
C TYR A 159 -9.77 14.83 -15.43
N THR A 160 -9.29 15.33 -16.57
CA THR A 160 -10.01 16.26 -17.44
C THR A 160 -10.89 15.55 -18.47
N ASP A 161 -10.54 14.33 -18.89
CA ASP A 161 -11.25 13.60 -19.94
C ASP A 161 -12.67 13.21 -19.55
N ALA A 162 -13.68 13.70 -20.29
CA ALA A 162 -15.08 13.35 -20.08
C ALA A 162 -15.38 11.84 -20.20
N LYS A 163 -14.47 11.01 -20.73
CA LYS A 163 -14.66 9.56 -20.77
C LYS A 163 -14.52 8.90 -19.38
N SER A 164 -13.77 9.52 -18.46
CA SER A 164 -13.83 9.18 -17.04
C SER A 164 -15.06 9.78 -16.34
N TRP A 165 -15.85 10.60 -17.05
CA TRP A 165 -17.04 11.33 -16.59
C TRP A 165 -18.26 11.14 -17.51
N LEU A 166 -19.03 10.05 -17.38
CA LEU A 166 -20.37 9.98 -18.00
C LEU A 166 -21.48 10.22 -16.95
N PRO A 167 -22.66 10.71 -17.40
CA PRO A 167 -23.10 12.09 -17.21
C PRO A 167 -23.75 12.32 -15.84
N GLY A 168 -23.22 13.29 -15.07
CA GLY A 168 -23.83 13.78 -13.83
C GLY A 168 -22.84 14.14 -12.71
N GLY A 169 -21.60 13.65 -12.80
CA GLY A 169 -20.55 13.95 -11.82
C GLY A 169 -19.76 15.18 -12.21
N SER A 170 -19.90 16.29 -11.48
CA SER A 170 -18.95 17.40 -11.55
C SER A 170 -17.59 16.94 -11.02
N CYS A 171 -16.54 16.99 -11.83
CA CYS A 171 -15.18 17.02 -11.31
C CYS A 171 -15.03 18.30 -10.49
N GLN A 172 -15.10 18.18 -9.16
CA GLN A 172 -14.55 19.22 -8.31
C GLN A 172 -13.03 19.07 -8.36
N ILE A 173 -12.40 19.59 -9.42
CA ILE A 173 -11.18 20.34 -9.19
C ILE A 173 -11.65 21.47 -8.29
N SER A 174 -11.60 21.25 -6.97
CA SER A 174 -12.01 22.23 -5.98
C SER A 174 -10.99 23.35 -5.99
N GLN A 175 -10.94 24.10 -7.09
CA GLN A 175 -10.44 25.45 -7.05
C GLN A 175 -11.38 26.18 -6.10
N SER A 176 -10.96 26.30 -4.85
CA SER A 176 -11.55 27.25 -3.93
C SER A 176 -11.47 28.61 -4.62
N LYS A 177 -12.57 29.06 -5.22
CA LYS A 177 -12.71 30.47 -5.59
C LYS A 177 -12.48 31.25 -4.31
N SER A 178 -11.48 32.14 -4.37
CA SER A 178 -11.19 33.16 -3.37
C SER A 178 -12.41 34.01 -3.08
#